data_AF-A0A0Q6YHX0-F1
#
_entry.id   AF-A0A0Q6YHX0-F1
#
_cell.length_a   1.000
_cell.length_b   1.000
_cell.length_c   1.000
_cell.angle_alpha   90.00
_cell.angle_beta   90.00
_cell.angle_gamma   90.00
#
_symmetry.space_group_name_H-M   'P 1'
#
loop_
_entity.id
_entity.type
_entity.pdbx_description
1 polymer ?
#
loop_
_entity_poly.entity_id
_entity_poly.type
_entity_poly.pdbx_seq_one_letter_code
_entity_poly.pdbx_strand_id
1 'polypeptide(L)'
;MATNPNEHIIEISDGASIAIYKDALLFPEMCRTHILESQYQVLFSLLDYGNGANQILPPDLTKEDAKNDFFSMSLEWLYLHEQAHLFQDHGTILRSELGDENNHYQFVWDEFNADSNAPVVGREAWIRHAFEISADYEATNLLIQHVLTKNKKQVTKTTLWMLTSALTCIFHRFYGKERPLHGGEAVGTHPDPAYRMRYAFSNVINTLNHPDVKPYAPWASTAEDIRKVMLHAFNAANIYMQVAHFQEPAFPQFMSRMTDNSEESKKYRDTLKTTWSELHPKVLEKHFGWGHECVMTFI
;
A
#
# COMPACT_ATOMS: atom_id res chain seq x y z
N MET A 1 -30.96 -14.18 -1.75
CA MET A 1 -31.66 -12.87 -1.67
C MET A 1 -30.81 -11.88 -2.44
N ALA A 2 -31.37 -11.17 -3.42
CA ALA A 2 -30.63 -10.14 -4.14
C ALA A 2 -30.34 -8.99 -3.17
N THR A 3 -29.06 -8.68 -2.96
CA THR A 3 -28.63 -7.49 -2.21
C THR A 3 -29.16 -6.25 -2.92
N ASN A 4 -29.76 -5.33 -2.17
CA ASN A 4 -30.23 -4.05 -2.71
C ASN A 4 -29.03 -3.32 -3.33
N PRO A 5 -29.10 -2.85 -4.60
CA PRO A 5 -28.00 -2.15 -5.26
C PRO A 5 -27.58 -0.85 -4.55
N ASN A 6 -28.34 -0.40 -3.53
CA ASN A 6 -28.00 0.73 -2.66
C ASN A 6 -27.33 0.33 -1.33
N GLU A 7 -26.95 -0.95 -1.14
CA GLU A 7 -26.34 -1.48 0.10
C GLU A 7 -24.85 -1.82 -0.08
N HIS A 8 -24.11 -1.02 -0.85
CA HIS A 8 -22.64 -1.10 -0.81
C HIS A 8 -22.13 -0.38 0.44
N ILE A 9 -21.52 -1.14 1.35
CA ILE A 9 -20.99 -0.66 2.63
C ILE A 9 -19.47 -0.74 2.56
N ILE A 10 -18.79 0.37 2.90
CA ILE A 10 -17.37 0.35 3.24
C ILE A 10 -17.28 0.10 4.74
N GLU A 11 -16.69 -1.02 5.12
CA GLU A 11 -16.49 -1.39 6.52
C GLU A 11 -15.02 -1.22 6.89
N ILE A 12 -14.75 -0.52 7.99
CA ILE A 12 -13.41 -0.42 8.58
C ILE A 12 -13.55 -0.89 10.02
N SER A 13 -12.80 -1.92 10.40
CA SER A 13 -12.85 -2.42 11.77
C SER A 13 -12.34 -1.38 12.77
N ASP A 14 -12.94 -1.36 13.96
CA ASP A 14 -12.49 -0.50 15.07
C ASP A 14 -11.05 -0.84 15.48
N GLY A 15 -10.70 -2.13 15.45
CA GLY A 15 -9.36 -2.65 15.67
C GLY A 15 -8.32 -2.04 14.72
N ALA A 16 -8.63 -1.92 13.43
CA ALA A 16 -7.78 -1.27 12.44
C ALA A 16 -7.51 0.19 12.80
N SER A 17 -8.58 0.95 13.07
CA SER A 17 -8.50 2.37 13.41
C SER A 17 -7.68 2.61 14.68
N ILE A 18 -7.88 1.77 15.70
CA ILE A 18 -7.12 1.82 16.96
C ILE A 18 -5.64 1.50 16.73
N ALA A 19 -5.34 0.48 15.90
CA ALA A 19 -3.97 0.10 15.59
C ALA A 19 -3.22 1.23 14.85
N ILE A 20 -3.86 1.81 13.83
CA ILE A 20 -3.31 2.96 13.08
C ILE A 20 -3.06 4.15 14.01
N TYR A 21 -3.99 4.46 14.91
CA TYR A 21 -3.80 5.55 15.89
C TYR A 21 -2.63 5.30 16.84
N LYS A 22 -2.46 4.07 17.32
CA LYS A 22 -1.30 3.70 18.15
C LYS A 22 0.01 3.86 17.38
N ASP A 23 0.04 3.48 16.11
CA ASP A 23 1.22 3.63 15.27
C ASP A 23 1.54 5.11 15.02
N ALA A 24 0.52 5.93 14.77
CA ALA A 24 0.65 7.38 14.64
C ALA A 24 1.26 8.06 15.88
N LEU A 25 0.99 7.53 17.09
CA LEU A 25 1.58 8.02 18.33
C LEU A 25 3.03 7.57 18.51
N LEU A 26 3.33 6.31 18.21
CA LEU A 26 4.60 5.68 18.54
C LEU A 26 5.68 5.92 17.47
N PHE A 27 5.31 5.94 16.20
CA PHE A 27 6.26 6.03 15.10
C PHE A 27 7.07 7.34 15.11
N PRO A 28 6.47 8.54 15.24
CA PRO A 28 7.23 9.78 15.33
C PRO A 28 8.13 9.86 16.56
N GLU A 29 7.69 9.25 17.67
CA GLU A 29 8.50 9.18 18.90
C GLU A 29 9.73 8.30 18.68
N MET A 30 9.55 7.11 18.11
CA MET A 30 10.64 6.20 17.79
C MET A 30 11.67 6.82 16.83
N CYS A 31 11.22 7.56 15.82
CA CYS A 31 12.12 8.25 14.89
C CYS A 31 13.03 9.27 15.59
N ARG A 32 12.57 9.87 16.70
CA ARG A 32 13.30 10.92 17.43
C ARG A 32 14.20 10.39 18.53
N THR A 33 13.94 9.20 19.06
CA THR A 33 14.64 8.67 20.23
C THR A 33 15.48 7.44 19.87
N HIS A 34 14.86 6.43 19.28
CA HIS A 34 15.45 5.10 19.11
C HIS A 34 16.17 4.90 17.77
N ILE A 35 15.60 5.41 16.68
CA ILE A 35 16.19 5.20 15.34
C ILE A 35 17.50 5.99 15.15
N LEU A 36 17.84 6.88 16.09
CA LEU A 36 19.11 7.62 16.14
C LEU A 36 20.26 6.84 16.80
N GLU A 37 19.98 5.66 17.39
CA GLU A 37 20.98 4.81 18.01
C GLU A 37 22.07 4.39 17.00
N SER A 38 23.31 4.25 17.48
CA SER A 38 24.50 4.05 16.62
C SER A 38 24.40 2.85 15.69
N GLN A 39 23.67 1.80 16.10
CA GLN A 39 23.42 0.61 15.29
C GLN A 39 22.65 0.88 13.99
N TYR A 40 21.88 1.98 13.91
CA TYR A 40 21.10 2.35 12.74
C TYR A 40 21.75 3.47 11.91
N GLN A 41 22.73 4.20 12.46
CA GLN A 41 23.32 5.37 11.81
C GLN A 41 23.94 5.08 10.44
N VAL A 42 24.56 3.91 10.27
CA VAL A 42 25.16 3.51 8.98
C VAL A 42 24.09 3.42 7.89
N LEU A 43 22.92 2.88 8.21
CA LEU A 43 21.81 2.76 7.26
C LEU A 43 21.35 4.14 6.79
N PHE A 44 21.10 5.07 7.71
CA PHE A 44 20.60 6.40 7.37
C PHE A 44 21.67 7.34 6.81
N SER A 45 22.95 7.03 7.01
CA SER A 45 24.04 7.68 6.27
C SER A 45 24.03 7.32 4.79
N LEU A 46 23.66 6.08 4.44
CA LEU A 46 23.54 5.63 3.05
C LEU A 46 22.24 6.10 2.39
N LEU A 47 21.19 6.30 3.19
CA LEU A 47 19.84 6.64 2.73
C LEU A 47 19.49 8.13 2.90
N ASP A 48 20.46 8.99 3.19
CA ASP A 48 20.21 10.43 3.30
C ASP A 48 19.65 10.99 1.99
N TYR A 49 18.55 11.73 2.10
CA TYR A 49 17.83 12.38 0.99
C TYR A 49 18.08 13.90 0.94
N GLY A 50 19.15 14.36 1.57
CA GLY A 50 19.64 15.75 1.58
C GLY A 50 19.32 16.54 2.84
N ASN A 51 18.94 15.84 3.91
CA ASN A 51 18.60 16.41 5.22
C ASN A 51 19.63 16.03 6.30
N GLY A 52 20.59 15.16 5.98
CA GLY A 52 21.59 14.65 6.90
C GLY A 52 21.16 13.33 7.54
N ALA A 53 22.13 12.45 7.76
CA ALA A 53 21.95 11.07 8.23
C ALA A 53 21.19 10.92 9.56
N ASN A 54 21.13 11.97 10.38
CA ASN A 54 20.46 11.97 11.68
C ASN A 54 19.05 12.60 11.63
N GLN A 55 18.60 13.09 10.47
CA GLN A 55 17.26 13.66 10.31
C GLN A 55 16.28 12.59 9.84
N ILE A 56 16.00 11.64 10.74
CA ILE A 56 15.11 10.51 10.44
C ILE A 56 13.69 11.02 10.14
N LEU A 57 13.14 11.81 11.06
CA LEU A 57 11.92 12.55 10.83
C LEU A 57 12.24 13.82 10.02
N PRO A 58 11.44 14.20 9.01
CA PRO A 58 11.62 15.46 8.31
C PRO A 58 11.68 16.66 9.28
N PRO A 59 12.62 17.60 9.10
CA PRO A 59 12.92 18.63 10.09
C PRO A 59 11.80 19.67 10.26
N ASP A 60 10.95 19.83 9.26
CA ASP A 60 9.78 20.71 9.24
C ASP A 60 8.54 20.07 9.88
N LEU A 61 8.63 18.82 10.34
CA LEU A 61 7.50 18.09 10.90
C LEU A 61 7.54 18.08 12.43
N THR A 62 6.56 18.72 13.05
CA THR A 62 6.38 18.62 14.51
C THR A 62 5.87 17.23 14.89
N LYS A 63 5.97 16.84 16.17
CA LYS A 63 5.48 15.53 16.63
C LYS A 63 3.96 15.42 16.44
N GLU A 64 3.26 16.50 16.72
CA GLU A 64 1.80 16.55 16.62
C GLU A 64 1.35 16.50 15.17
N ASP A 65 2.02 17.24 14.28
CA ASP A 65 1.77 17.17 12.84
C ASP A 65 2.08 15.77 12.30
N ALA A 66 3.21 15.17 12.69
CA ALA A 66 3.56 13.81 12.30
C ALA A 66 2.49 12.78 12.71
N LYS A 67 2.00 12.87 13.95
CA LYS A 67 0.91 12.00 14.44
C LYS A 67 -0.35 12.20 13.60
N ASN A 68 -0.79 13.44 13.42
CA ASN A 68 -2.05 13.75 12.75
C ASN A 68 -2.00 13.38 11.25
N ASP A 69 -0.90 13.70 10.56
CA ASP A 69 -0.73 13.36 9.16
C ASP A 69 -0.56 11.86 8.95
N PHE A 70 0.19 11.16 9.82
CA PHE A 70 0.31 9.69 9.76
C PHE A 70 -1.06 9.03 9.88
N PHE A 71 -1.81 9.37 10.93
CA PHE A 71 -3.13 8.81 11.18
C PHE A 71 -4.08 9.09 10.01
N SER A 72 -4.14 10.34 9.56
CA SER A 72 -5.04 10.76 8.50
C SER A 72 -4.71 10.07 7.19
N MET A 73 -3.45 10.09 6.74
CA MET A 73 -3.04 9.45 5.49
C MET A 73 -3.28 7.94 5.51
N SER A 74 -3.05 7.31 6.65
CA SER A 74 -3.24 5.86 6.79
C SER A 74 -4.71 5.48 6.69
N LEU A 75 -5.57 6.15 7.45
CA LEU A 75 -7.01 5.89 7.45
C LEU A 75 -7.66 6.28 6.13
N GLU A 76 -7.21 7.39 5.53
CA GLU A 76 -7.66 7.85 4.22
C GLU A 76 -7.30 6.85 3.12
N TRP A 77 -6.07 6.32 3.11
CA TRP A 77 -5.69 5.29 2.16
C TRP A 77 -6.55 4.03 2.31
N LEU A 78 -6.76 3.55 3.55
CA LEU A 78 -7.59 2.38 3.81
C LEU A 78 -9.01 2.57 3.30
N TYR A 79 -9.60 3.74 3.57
CA TYR A 79 -10.93 4.07 3.05
C TYR A 79 -10.96 4.13 1.51
N LEU A 80 -9.96 4.76 0.89
CA LEU A 80 -9.87 4.87 -0.57
C LEU A 80 -9.62 3.51 -1.24
N HIS A 81 -8.92 2.59 -0.58
CA HIS A 81 -8.73 1.21 -1.04
C HIS A 81 -10.08 0.48 -1.13
N GLU A 82 -10.86 0.47 -0.05
CA GLU A 82 -12.19 -0.14 -0.06
C GLU A 82 -13.13 0.55 -1.07
N GLN A 83 -13.02 1.87 -1.19
CA GLN A 83 -13.77 2.63 -2.18
C GLN A 83 -13.38 2.24 -3.62
N ALA A 84 -12.11 1.98 -3.89
CA ALA A 84 -11.65 1.55 -5.21
C ALA A 84 -12.25 0.19 -5.62
N HIS A 85 -12.42 -0.76 -4.68
CA HIS A 85 -13.14 -2.00 -4.96
C HIS A 85 -14.57 -1.75 -5.47
N LEU A 86 -15.24 -0.72 -4.95
CA LEU A 86 -16.56 -0.32 -5.39
C LEU A 86 -16.51 0.39 -6.75
N PHE A 87 -15.62 1.37 -6.92
CA PHE A 87 -15.48 2.10 -8.19
C PHE A 87 -15.14 1.20 -9.36
N GLN A 88 -14.36 0.14 -9.14
CA GLN A 88 -13.94 -0.84 -10.14
C GLN A 88 -14.93 -2.01 -10.30
N ASP A 89 -16.07 -2.00 -9.58
CA ASP A 89 -17.12 -3.04 -9.59
C ASP A 89 -16.56 -4.47 -9.42
N HIS A 90 -15.51 -4.62 -8.59
CA HIS A 90 -14.76 -5.87 -8.44
C HIS A 90 -15.67 -7.04 -8.03
N GLY A 91 -16.65 -6.79 -7.15
CA GLY A 91 -17.59 -7.81 -6.70
C GLY A 91 -18.48 -8.36 -7.80
N THR A 92 -18.97 -7.51 -8.71
CA THR A 92 -19.79 -7.99 -9.83
C THR A 92 -18.96 -8.70 -10.89
N ILE A 93 -17.75 -8.18 -11.18
CA ILE A 93 -16.85 -8.84 -12.13
C ILE A 93 -16.48 -10.23 -11.60
N LEU A 94 -16.11 -10.37 -10.32
CA LEU A 94 -15.80 -11.67 -9.74
C LEU A 94 -16.94 -12.68 -9.90
N ARG A 95 -18.18 -12.26 -9.60
CA ARG A 95 -19.37 -13.11 -9.77
C ARG A 95 -19.53 -13.58 -11.22
N SER A 96 -19.30 -12.69 -12.18
CA SER A 96 -19.36 -13.06 -13.59
C SER A 96 -18.25 -14.02 -14.03
N GLU A 97 -17.05 -13.94 -13.43
CA GLU A 97 -15.92 -14.81 -13.77
C GLU A 97 -16.05 -16.23 -13.20
N LEU A 98 -16.66 -16.38 -12.02
CA LEU A 98 -16.71 -17.66 -11.30
C LEU A 98 -18.07 -18.36 -11.41
N GLY A 99 -19.11 -17.67 -11.89
CA GLY A 99 -20.46 -18.18 -11.97
C GLY A 99 -21.17 -18.22 -10.62
N ASP A 100 -22.51 -18.22 -10.65
CA ASP A 100 -23.34 -18.11 -9.44
C ASP A 100 -23.22 -19.29 -8.46
N GLU A 101 -22.75 -20.45 -8.93
CA GLU A 101 -22.62 -21.67 -8.13
C GLU A 101 -21.43 -21.62 -7.16
N ASN A 102 -20.46 -20.73 -7.36
CA ASN A 102 -19.32 -20.52 -6.46
C ASN A 102 -19.56 -19.40 -5.42
N ASN A 103 -20.78 -18.87 -5.32
CA ASN A 103 -21.16 -17.75 -4.42
C ASN A 103 -21.28 -18.13 -2.92
N HIS A 104 -20.48 -19.07 -2.42
CA HIS A 104 -20.59 -19.51 -1.02
C HIS A 104 -20.12 -18.48 0.01
N TYR A 105 -19.54 -17.36 -0.43
CA TYR A 105 -19.02 -16.33 0.45
C TYR A 105 -19.71 -15.00 0.17
N GLN A 106 -20.40 -14.48 1.18
CA GLN A 106 -20.79 -13.07 1.23
C GLN A 106 -19.50 -12.27 1.00
N PHE A 107 -19.45 -11.54 -0.11
CA PHE A 107 -18.23 -10.91 -0.58
C PHE A 107 -17.90 -9.69 0.28
N VAL A 108 -17.17 -9.93 1.37
CA VAL A 108 -16.65 -8.90 2.28
C VAL A 108 -15.15 -8.80 2.02
N TRP A 109 -14.68 -7.60 1.66
CA TRP A 109 -13.26 -7.26 1.69
C TRP A 109 -12.94 -6.89 3.14
N ASP A 110 -12.23 -7.77 3.83
CA ASP A 110 -11.78 -7.53 5.21
C ASP A 110 -10.27 -7.70 5.26
N GLU A 111 -9.56 -6.58 5.20
CA GLU A 111 -8.10 -6.51 5.26
C GLU A 111 -7.53 -6.94 6.64
N PHE A 112 -8.36 -7.05 7.68
CA PHE A 112 -7.92 -7.33 9.06
C PHE A 112 -8.29 -8.72 9.57
N ASN A 113 -9.07 -9.50 8.83
CA ASN A 113 -9.62 -10.76 9.31
C ASN A 113 -9.28 -11.93 8.38
N ALA A 114 -8.30 -12.74 8.78
CA ALA A 114 -7.81 -13.89 8.03
C ALA A 114 -8.46 -15.22 8.46
N ASP A 115 -9.72 -15.21 8.91
CA ASP A 115 -10.28 -16.35 9.66
C ASP A 115 -10.80 -17.52 8.77
N SER A 116 -10.05 -18.62 8.85
CA SER A 116 -10.46 -20.03 9.07
C SER A 116 -11.21 -20.87 8.02
N ASN A 117 -11.46 -20.39 6.80
CA ASN A 117 -11.88 -21.29 5.70
C ASN A 117 -10.69 -21.85 4.92
N ALA A 118 -10.89 -22.97 4.22
CA ALA A 118 -9.88 -23.51 3.30
C ALA A 118 -9.41 -22.38 2.37
N PRO A 119 -8.09 -22.21 2.17
CA PRO A 119 -7.58 -21.04 1.45
C PRO A 119 -8.11 -21.03 0.03
N VAL A 120 -8.53 -19.85 -0.43
CA VAL A 120 -8.89 -19.61 -1.83
C VAL A 120 -7.67 -19.90 -2.70
N VAL A 121 -7.82 -20.69 -3.76
CA VAL A 121 -6.71 -21.11 -4.63
C VAL A 121 -7.13 -21.06 -6.11
N GLY A 122 -6.16 -21.17 -7.01
CA GLY A 122 -6.42 -21.25 -8.45
C GLY A 122 -6.92 -19.91 -9.01
N ARG A 123 -7.84 -19.97 -9.97
CA ARG A 123 -8.28 -18.78 -10.73
C ARG A 123 -8.91 -17.71 -9.84
N GLU A 124 -9.71 -18.10 -8.84
CA GLU A 124 -10.33 -17.14 -7.93
C GLU A 124 -9.25 -16.34 -7.16
N ALA A 125 -8.23 -17.01 -6.61
CA ALA A 125 -7.14 -16.34 -5.90
C ALA A 125 -6.42 -15.34 -6.81
N TRP A 126 -6.14 -15.72 -8.06
CA TRP A 126 -5.52 -14.82 -9.03
C TRP A 126 -6.36 -13.59 -9.34
N ILE A 127 -7.69 -13.75 -9.51
CA ILE A 127 -8.59 -12.61 -9.76
C ILE A 127 -8.59 -11.67 -8.56
N ARG A 128 -8.75 -12.22 -7.35
CA ARG A 128 -8.76 -11.42 -6.11
C ARG A 128 -7.45 -10.67 -5.94
N HIS A 129 -6.31 -11.34 -6.12
CA HIS A 129 -5.00 -10.69 -6.03
C HIS A 129 -4.81 -9.59 -7.08
N ALA A 130 -5.36 -9.75 -8.29
CA ALA A 130 -5.32 -8.70 -9.32
C ALA A 130 -6.18 -7.48 -8.94
N PHE A 131 -7.35 -7.72 -8.36
CA PHE A 131 -8.24 -6.68 -7.84
C PHE A 131 -7.60 -5.89 -6.70
N GLU A 132 -6.96 -6.56 -5.73
CA GLU A 132 -6.23 -5.91 -4.64
C GLU A 132 -5.17 -4.93 -5.14
N ILE A 133 -4.33 -5.37 -6.09
CA ILE A 133 -3.26 -4.53 -6.64
C ILE A 133 -3.83 -3.34 -7.44
N SER A 134 -4.98 -3.53 -8.11
CA SER A 134 -5.66 -2.44 -8.80
C SER A 134 -6.34 -1.45 -7.84
N ALA A 135 -6.91 -1.94 -6.74
CA ALA A 135 -7.47 -1.09 -5.69
C ALA A 135 -6.37 -0.27 -4.99
N ASP A 136 -5.23 -0.89 -4.68
CA ASP A 136 -4.03 -0.21 -4.17
C ASP A 136 -3.58 0.93 -5.10
N TYR A 137 -3.56 0.65 -6.41
CA TYR A 137 -3.16 1.61 -7.42
C TYR A 137 -4.07 2.85 -7.45
N GLU A 138 -5.40 2.65 -7.51
CA GLU A 138 -6.37 3.75 -7.49
C GLU A 138 -6.32 4.52 -6.17
N ALA A 139 -6.30 3.82 -5.03
CA ALA A 139 -6.25 4.43 -3.70
C ALA A 139 -4.99 5.29 -3.50
N THR A 140 -3.82 4.81 -3.93
CA THR A 140 -2.58 5.58 -3.87
C THR A 140 -2.64 6.84 -4.73
N ASN A 141 -3.20 6.76 -5.94
CA ASN A 141 -3.33 7.93 -6.82
C ASN A 141 -4.32 8.96 -6.27
N LEU A 142 -5.46 8.51 -5.74
CA LEU A 142 -6.43 9.38 -5.08
C LEU A 142 -5.85 10.05 -3.83
N LEU A 143 -5.07 9.32 -3.03
CA LEU A 143 -4.38 9.89 -1.89
C LEU A 143 -3.39 10.99 -2.30
N ILE A 144 -2.62 10.79 -3.37
CA ILE A 144 -1.72 11.82 -3.92
C ILE A 144 -2.52 13.05 -4.36
N GLN A 145 -3.67 12.86 -5.02
CA GLN A 145 -4.54 13.96 -5.44
C GLN A 145 -5.13 14.73 -4.24
N HIS A 146 -5.55 14.03 -3.20
CA HIS A 146 -6.04 14.65 -1.96
C HIS A 146 -4.93 15.44 -1.26
N VAL A 147 -3.72 14.87 -1.18
CA VAL A 147 -2.52 15.56 -0.70
C VAL A 147 -2.27 16.85 -1.50
N LEU A 148 -2.31 16.78 -2.82
CA LEU A 148 -2.13 17.96 -3.69
C LEU A 148 -3.19 19.02 -3.38
N THR A 149 -4.43 18.62 -3.17
CA THR A 149 -5.53 19.54 -2.85
C THR A 149 -5.32 20.20 -1.48
N LYS A 150 -4.96 19.42 -0.46
CA LYS A 150 -4.69 19.90 0.91
C LYS A 150 -3.48 20.85 0.95
N ASN A 151 -2.43 20.54 0.19
CA ASN A 151 -1.14 21.23 0.26
C ASN A 151 -0.95 22.29 -0.84
N LYS A 152 -2.03 22.94 -1.28
CA LYS A 152 -1.99 24.03 -2.26
C LYS A 152 -1.23 23.65 -3.55
N LYS A 153 -1.48 22.44 -4.02
CA LYS A 153 -0.87 21.81 -5.21
C LYS A 153 0.63 21.61 -5.06
N GLN A 154 1.08 21.14 -3.91
CA GLN A 154 2.49 20.76 -3.70
C GLN A 154 2.61 19.43 -2.97
N VAL A 155 3.48 18.56 -3.47
CA VAL A 155 3.99 17.40 -2.74
C VAL A 155 5.38 17.76 -2.27
N THR A 156 5.57 17.94 -0.96
CA THR A 156 6.90 18.18 -0.38
C THR A 156 7.62 16.85 -0.11
N LYS A 157 8.93 16.90 0.14
CA LYS A 157 9.69 15.73 0.64
C LYS A 157 9.03 15.14 1.89
N THR A 158 8.60 16.00 2.81
CA THR A 158 7.94 15.64 4.06
C THR A 158 6.62 14.92 3.83
N THR A 159 5.80 15.42 2.90
CA THR A 159 4.55 14.75 2.56
C THR A 159 4.77 13.37 1.95
N LEU A 160 5.72 13.26 1.01
CA LEU A 160 6.07 11.97 0.42
C LEU A 160 6.64 10.99 1.45
N TRP A 161 7.46 11.49 2.37
CA TRP A 161 8.02 10.71 3.47
C TRP A 161 6.88 10.16 4.34
N MET A 162 5.95 11.02 4.77
CA MET A 162 4.80 10.61 5.59
C MET A 162 3.90 9.60 4.88
N LEU A 163 3.57 9.83 3.61
CA LEU A 163 2.78 8.91 2.79
C LEU A 163 3.46 7.54 2.72
N THR A 164 4.77 7.51 2.44
CA THR A 164 5.51 6.26 2.30
C THR A 164 5.60 5.50 3.63
N SER A 165 5.85 6.20 4.74
CA SER A 165 5.88 5.57 6.06
C SER A 165 4.51 5.03 6.48
N ALA A 166 3.44 5.77 6.24
CA ALA A 166 2.06 5.35 6.50
C ALA A 166 1.71 4.06 5.74
N LEU A 167 1.92 4.04 4.42
CA LEU A 167 1.69 2.85 3.59
C LEU A 167 2.53 1.65 4.05
N THR A 168 3.82 1.88 4.35
CA THR A 168 4.71 0.81 4.82
C THR A 168 4.16 0.17 6.10
N CYS A 169 3.73 0.97 7.08
CA CYS A 169 3.16 0.45 8.32
C CYS A 169 1.83 -0.27 8.10
N ILE A 170 0.96 0.25 7.23
CA ILE A 170 -0.32 -0.41 6.88
C ILE A 170 -0.06 -1.78 6.26
N PHE A 171 0.79 -1.88 5.24
CA PHE A 171 1.08 -3.17 4.63
C PHE A 171 1.72 -4.15 5.63
N HIS A 172 2.54 -3.68 6.57
CA HIS A 172 3.02 -4.53 7.67
C HIS A 172 1.90 -5.01 8.59
N ARG A 173 0.85 -4.21 8.82
CA ARG A 173 -0.32 -4.64 9.60
C ARG A 173 -1.05 -5.78 8.89
N PHE A 174 -1.25 -5.67 7.58
CA PHE A 174 -1.84 -6.74 6.75
C PHE A 174 -0.96 -7.98 6.69
N TYR A 175 0.36 -7.81 6.79
CA TYR A 175 1.34 -8.88 6.78
C TYR A 175 1.22 -9.83 7.97
N GLY A 176 0.67 -9.35 9.09
CA GLY A 176 0.39 -10.18 10.26
C GLY A 176 1.61 -10.95 10.81
N LYS A 177 1.33 -12.08 11.46
CA LYS A 177 2.34 -12.98 12.04
C LYS A 177 2.68 -14.15 11.12
N GLU A 178 1.73 -14.61 10.32
CA GLU A 178 1.93 -15.71 9.38
C GLU A 178 2.40 -15.15 8.04
N ARG A 179 3.59 -15.57 7.61
CA ARG A 179 4.29 -14.98 6.46
C ARG A 179 4.66 -16.06 5.45
N PRO A 180 3.69 -16.81 4.90
CA PRO A 180 4.01 -17.78 3.87
C PRO A 180 4.62 -17.06 2.66
N LEU A 181 5.60 -17.69 2.01
CA LEU A 181 6.05 -17.25 0.69
C LEU A 181 4.97 -17.65 -0.33
N HIS A 182 4.69 -16.79 -1.31
CA HIS A 182 3.69 -17.08 -2.34
C HIS A 182 4.09 -18.29 -3.22
N GLY A 183 5.38 -18.69 -3.25
CA GLY A 183 5.82 -19.92 -3.95
C GLY A 183 5.53 -19.93 -5.45
N GLY A 184 5.31 -18.76 -6.05
CA GLY A 184 4.90 -18.61 -7.45
C GLY A 184 3.41 -18.74 -7.74
N GLU A 185 2.56 -18.88 -6.72
CA GLU A 185 1.10 -19.06 -6.85
C GLU A 185 0.30 -18.04 -6.02
N ALA A 186 -0.93 -17.74 -6.43
CA ALA A 186 -1.88 -17.01 -5.61
C ALA A 186 -2.61 -17.97 -4.66
N VAL A 187 -2.54 -17.67 -3.37
CA VAL A 187 -3.20 -18.41 -2.30
C VAL A 187 -3.80 -17.40 -1.32
N GLY A 188 -5.05 -17.62 -0.95
CA GLY A 188 -5.83 -16.68 -0.16
C GLY A 188 -6.52 -15.63 -1.02
N THR A 189 -6.97 -14.56 -0.36
CA THR A 189 -7.71 -13.47 -0.98
C THR A 189 -6.84 -12.24 -1.24
N HIS A 190 -5.69 -12.13 -0.56
CA HIS A 190 -4.81 -10.96 -0.63
C HIS A 190 -3.38 -11.33 -1.06
N PRO A 191 -2.74 -10.55 -1.95
CA PRO A 191 -1.33 -10.70 -2.27
C PRO A 191 -0.44 -10.51 -1.03
N ASP A 192 0.79 -11.03 -1.10
CA ASP A 192 1.84 -10.72 -0.11
C ASP A 192 1.96 -9.18 0.05
N PRO A 193 1.76 -8.63 1.26
CA PRO A 193 1.81 -7.18 1.47
C PRO A 193 3.15 -6.50 1.12
N ALA A 194 4.29 -7.20 1.18
CA ALA A 194 5.57 -6.66 0.70
C ALA A 194 5.56 -6.51 -0.83
N TYR A 195 4.86 -7.42 -1.51
CA TYR A 195 4.63 -7.35 -2.96
C TYR A 195 3.67 -6.21 -3.31
N ARG A 196 2.58 -6.00 -2.55
CA ARG A 196 1.69 -4.82 -2.70
C ARG A 196 2.49 -3.51 -2.55
N MET A 197 3.35 -3.42 -1.53
CA MET A 197 4.19 -2.25 -1.31
C MET A 197 5.16 -1.98 -2.47
N ARG A 198 5.66 -3.00 -3.16
CA ARG A 198 6.51 -2.83 -4.36
C ARG A 198 5.75 -2.12 -5.49
N TYR A 199 4.48 -2.45 -5.71
CA TYR A 199 3.64 -1.77 -6.71
C TYR A 199 3.29 -0.36 -6.28
N ALA A 200 2.91 -0.15 -5.01
CA ALA A 200 2.68 1.19 -4.48
C ALA A 200 3.91 2.08 -4.64
N PHE A 201 5.12 1.57 -4.36
CA PHE A 201 6.38 2.27 -4.58
C PHE A 201 6.55 2.72 -6.03
N SER A 202 6.34 1.78 -6.96
CA SER A 202 6.49 2.05 -8.39
C SER A 202 5.44 3.03 -8.88
N ASN A 203 4.20 2.92 -8.40
CA ASN A 203 3.09 3.82 -8.72
C ASN A 203 3.41 5.26 -8.30
N VAL A 204 3.78 5.49 -7.03
CA VAL A 204 4.12 6.83 -6.54
C VAL A 204 5.25 7.46 -7.36
N ILE A 205 6.30 6.71 -7.68
CA ILE A 205 7.40 7.19 -8.51
C ILE A 205 6.90 7.57 -9.91
N ASN A 206 6.09 6.72 -10.54
CA ASN A 206 5.55 6.98 -11.88
C ASN A 206 4.62 8.21 -11.87
N THR A 207 3.70 8.28 -10.92
CA THR A 207 2.74 9.38 -10.76
C THR A 207 3.45 10.71 -10.53
N LEU A 208 4.43 10.78 -9.64
CA LEU A 208 5.17 12.02 -9.37
C LEU A 208 6.14 12.42 -10.50
N ASN A 209 6.55 11.48 -11.36
CA ASN A 209 7.34 11.78 -12.56
C ASN A 209 6.48 12.10 -13.79
N HIS A 210 5.17 11.86 -13.74
CA HIS A 210 4.26 12.14 -14.85
C HIS A 210 4.35 13.63 -15.22
N PRO A 211 4.44 14.01 -16.52
CA PRO A 211 4.61 15.41 -16.93
C PRO A 211 3.60 16.38 -16.32
N ASP A 212 2.35 15.95 -16.14
CA ASP A 212 1.27 16.80 -15.61
C ASP A 212 1.30 16.95 -14.08
N VAL A 213 1.99 16.04 -13.38
CA VAL A 213 2.08 16.01 -11.92
C VAL A 213 3.43 16.55 -11.43
N LYS A 214 4.50 16.33 -12.21
CA LYS A 214 5.87 16.74 -11.90
C LYS A 214 6.00 18.21 -11.45
N PRO A 215 5.27 19.20 -12.02
CA PRO A 215 5.33 20.59 -11.55
C PRO A 215 4.95 20.78 -10.07
N TYR A 216 4.18 19.85 -9.49
CA TYR A 216 3.76 19.89 -8.09
C TYR A 216 4.79 19.30 -7.12
N ALA A 217 5.86 18.66 -7.61
CA ALA A 217 6.97 18.17 -6.81
C ALA A 217 8.30 18.82 -7.26
N PRO A 218 8.45 20.16 -7.18
CA PRO A 218 9.56 20.88 -7.81
C PRO A 218 10.94 20.55 -7.21
N TRP A 219 10.99 19.94 -6.03
CA TRP A 219 12.23 19.48 -5.40
C TRP A 219 12.79 18.19 -6.05
N ALA A 220 11.95 17.43 -6.77
CA ALA A 220 12.35 16.20 -7.43
C ALA A 220 12.74 16.50 -8.89
N SER A 221 14.04 16.55 -9.17
CA SER A 221 14.52 16.72 -10.54
C SER A 221 14.40 15.41 -11.33
N THR A 222 14.63 14.29 -10.64
CA THR A 222 14.69 12.94 -11.18
C THR A 222 13.85 11.95 -10.36
N ALA A 223 13.55 10.79 -10.95
CA ALA A 223 12.94 9.67 -10.25
C ALA A 223 13.77 9.18 -9.05
N GLU A 224 15.09 9.37 -9.09
CA GLU A 224 15.98 8.99 -8.01
C GLU A 224 15.82 9.90 -6.78
N ASP A 225 15.50 11.17 -6.96
CA ASP A 225 15.23 12.08 -5.85
C ASP A 225 13.98 11.63 -5.06
N ILE A 226 12.95 11.21 -5.79
CA ILE A 226 11.71 10.64 -5.22
C ILE A 226 12.05 9.34 -4.48
N ARG A 227 12.77 8.43 -5.15
CA ARG A 227 13.16 7.14 -4.59
C ARG A 227 13.94 7.28 -3.29
N LYS A 228 14.87 8.23 -3.17
CA LYS A 228 15.65 8.44 -1.92
C LYS A 228 14.76 8.80 -0.73
N VAL A 229 13.82 9.73 -0.92
CA VAL A 229 12.86 10.10 0.14
C VAL A 229 12.03 8.89 0.56
N MET A 230 11.52 8.14 -0.42
CA MET A 230 10.69 6.96 -0.16
C MET A 230 11.48 5.85 0.53
N LEU A 231 12.70 5.54 0.08
CA LEU A 231 13.56 4.52 0.69
C LEU A 231 13.91 4.89 2.13
N HIS A 232 14.23 6.16 2.39
CA HIS A 232 14.47 6.64 3.75
C HIS A 232 13.22 6.41 4.64
N ALA A 233 12.05 6.85 4.19
CA ALA A 233 10.78 6.70 4.91
C ALA A 233 10.39 5.24 5.16
N PHE A 234 10.56 4.39 4.14
CA PHE A 234 10.33 2.96 4.19
C PHE A 234 11.25 2.27 5.20
N ASN A 235 12.54 2.59 5.23
CA ASN A 235 13.47 1.99 6.18
C ASN A 235 13.14 2.41 7.63
N ALA A 236 12.80 3.67 7.85
CA ALA A 236 12.35 4.15 9.16
C ALA A 236 11.10 3.38 9.64
N ALA A 237 10.10 3.22 8.76
CA ALA A 237 8.88 2.48 9.07
C ALA A 237 9.14 0.98 9.29
N ASN A 238 10.02 0.34 8.52
CA ASN A 238 10.38 -1.07 8.70
C ASN A 238 11.07 -1.31 10.07
N ILE A 239 12.04 -0.46 10.43
CA ILE A 239 12.71 -0.56 11.73
C ILE A 239 11.69 -0.37 12.86
N TYR A 240 10.82 0.63 12.73
CA TYR A 240 9.73 0.84 13.66
C TYR A 240 8.86 -0.41 13.83
N MET A 241 8.36 -0.99 12.73
CA MET A 241 7.49 -2.17 12.79
C MET A 241 8.22 -3.38 13.38
N GLN A 242 9.49 -3.56 13.05
CA GLN A 242 10.31 -4.63 13.60
C GLN A 242 10.48 -4.50 15.12
N VAL A 243 10.86 -3.30 15.60
CA VAL A 243 11.12 -3.07 17.03
C VAL A 243 9.84 -3.06 17.84
N ALA A 244 8.79 -2.37 17.36
CA ALA A 244 7.58 -2.14 18.11
C ALA A 244 6.63 -3.35 18.11
N HIS A 245 6.62 -4.16 17.04
CA HIS A 245 5.58 -5.19 16.84
C HIS A 245 6.11 -6.60 16.65
N PHE A 246 7.23 -6.80 15.94
CA PHE A 246 7.64 -8.15 15.53
C PHE A 246 8.80 -8.76 16.31
N GLN A 247 9.64 -7.95 16.95
CA GLN A 247 10.81 -8.38 17.74
C GLN A 247 11.71 -9.38 17.00
N GLU A 248 11.81 -9.27 15.66
CA GLU A 248 12.59 -10.21 14.86
C GLU A 248 14.09 -9.96 15.05
N PRO A 249 14.90 -10.99 15.34
CA PRO A 249 16.33 -10.82 15.58
C PRO A 249 17.17 -10.66 14.30
N ALA A 250 16.56 -10.76 13.11
CA ALA A 250 17.25 -10.78 11.82
C ALA A 250 16.75 -9.66 10.87
N PHE A 251 17.35 -9.56 9.69
CA PHE A 251 16.93 -8.60 8.66
C PHE A 251 15.44 -8.77 8.32
N PRO A 252 14.64 -7.68 8.22
CA PRO A 252 13.20 -7.78 8.00
C PRO A 252 12.85 -8.57 6.73
N GLN A 253 12.06 -9.64 6.88
CA GLN A 253 11.60 -10.43 5.72
C GLN A 253 10.79 -9.58 4.73
N PHE A 254 10.05 -8.60 5.23
CA PHE A 254 9.27 -7.68 4.40
C PHE A 254 10.16 -6.93 3.41
N MET A 255 11.34 -6.48 3.85
CA MET A 255 12.29 -5.77 2.98
C MET A 255 12.88 -6.68 1.90
N SER A 256 13.28 -7.90 2.25
CA SER A 256 13.85 -8.83 1.26
C SER A 256 12.82 -9.20 0.18
N ARG A 257 11.56 -9.42 0.57
CA ARG A 257 10.47 -9.77 -0.35
C ARG A 257 10.05 -8.62 -1.27
N MET A 258 10.09 -7.38 -0.80
CA MET A 258 9.83 -6.20 -1.64
C MET A 258 10.77 -6.15 -2.86
N THR A 259 12.00 -6.64 -2.70
CA THR A 259 13.01 -6.70 -3.77
C THR A 259 13.17 -8.08 -4.42
N ASP A 260 12.31 -9.06 -4.09
CA ASP A 260 12.48 -10.42 -4.58
C ASP A 260 12.35 -10.51 -6.11
N ASN A 261 13.33 -11.15 -6.73
CA ASN A 261 13.42 -11.39 -8.17
C ASN A 261 13.72 -12.86 -8.48
N SER A 262 13.40 -13.77 -7.55
CA SER A 262 13.35 -15.21 -7.76
C SER A 262 12.48 -15.59 -8.98
N GLU A 263 12.68 -16.81 -9.50
CA GLU A 263 11.88 -17.33 -10.61
C GLU A 263 10.42 -17.50 -10.19
N GLU A 264 10.17 -17.90 -8.95
CA GLU A 264 8.85 -17.95 -8.34
C GLU A 264 8.20 -16.57 -8.31
N SER A 265 8.93 -15.53 -7.88
CA SER A 265 8.42 -14.16 -7.89
C SER A 265 8.07 -13.70 -9.30
N LYS A 266 8.93 -13.96 -10.30
CA LYS A 266 8.67 -13.65 -11.71
C LYS A 266 7.41 -14.35 -12.22
N LYS A 267 7.29 -15.67 -12.02
CA LYS A 267 6.12 -16.46 -12.40
C LYS A 267 4.83 -15.88 -11.82
N TYR A 268 4.87 -15.48 -10.54
CA TYR A 268 3.72 -14.86 -9.89
C TYR A 268 3.34 -13.54 -10.57
N ARG A 269 4.30 -12.66 -10.87
CA ARG A 269 4.01 -11.38 -11.54
C ARG A 269 3.44 -11.57 -12.94
N ASP A 270 4.01 -12.51 -13.70
CA ASP A 270 3.60 -12.76 -15.08
C ASP A 270 2.16 -13.29 -15.14
N THR A 271 1.81 -14.17 -14.20
CA THR A 271 0.45 -14.73 -14.07
C THR A 271 -0.54 -13.66 -13.59
N LEU A 272 -0.14 -12.82 -12.64
CA LEU A 272 -0.93 -11.68 -12.18
C LEU A 272 -1.18 -10.67 -13.30
N LYS A 273 -0.14 -10.32 -14.08
CA LYS A 273 -0.23 -9.41 -15.23
C LYS A 273 -1.15 -9.97 -16.32
N THR A 274 -1.04 -11.28 -16.59
CA THR A 274 -1.94 -11.97 -17.54
C THR A 274 -3.38 -11.90 -17.05
N THR A 275 -3.62 -12.24 -15.79
CA THR A 275 -4.95 -12.20 -15.17
C THR A 275 -5.55 -10.80 -15.22
N TRP A 276 -4.78 -9.77 -14.88
CA TRP A 276 -5.25 -8.39 -14.98
C TRP A 276 -5.51 -7.96 -16.42
N SER A 277 -4.68 -8.36 -17.37
CA SER A 277 -4.90 -8.01 -18.79
C SER A 277 -6.25 -8.50 -19.31
N GLU A 278 -6.76 -9.61 -18.77
CA GLU A 278 -8.09 -10.15 -19.07
C GLU A 278 -9.22 -9.41 -18.34
N LEU A 279 -8.98 -8.98 -17.10
CA LEU A 279 -9.98 -8.31 -16.25
C LEU A 279 -10.09 -6.81 -16.54
N HIS A 280 -9.00 -6.16 -16.92
CA HIS A 280 -8.88 -4.72 -17.08
C HIS A 280 -9.94 -4.13 -18.04
N PRO A 281 -10.22 -4.70 -19.23
CA PRO A 281 -11.29 -4.19 -20.08
C PRO A 281 -12.67 -4.24 -19.41
N LYS A 282 -12.95 -5.24 -18.58
CA LYS A 282 -14.22 -5.39 -17.86
C LYS A 282 -14.34 -4.36 -16.73
N VAL A 283 -13.22 -4.09 -16.06
CA VAL A 283 -13.13 -3.02 -15.06
C VAL A 283 -13.38 -1.67 -15.73
N LEU A 284 -12.72 -1.37 -16.85
CA LEU A 284 -12.93 -0.11 -17.56
C LEU A 284 -14.37 0.09 -18.07
N GLU A 285 -15.05 -0.98 -18.51
CA GLU A 285 -16.45 -0.90 -18.94
C GLU A 285 -17.40 -0.50 -17.80
N LYS A 286 -17.07 -0.93 -16.58
CA LYS A 286 -17.92 -0.76 -15.39
C LYS A 286 -17.46 0.36 -14.47
N HIS A 287 -16.24 0.87 -14.66
CA HIS A 287 -15.63 1.86 -13.78
C HIS A 287 -16.46 3.14 -13.75
N PHE A 288 -16.75 3.60 -12.54
CA PHE A 288 -17.49 4.85 -12.31
C PHE A 288 -16.77 5.77 -11.31
N GLY A 289 -15.47 5.52 -11.09
CA GLY A 289 -14.62 6.32 -10.20
C GLY A 289 -14.13 7.62 -10.83
N TRP A 290 -12.93 8.04 -10.42
CA TRP A 290 -12.42 9.39 -10.71
C TRP A 290 -11.79 9.56 -12.10
N GLY A 291 -11.87 8.53 -12.95
CA GLY A 291 -11.35 8.50 -14.31
C GLY A 291 -10.56 7.23 -14.61
N HIS A 292 -10.53 6.84 -15.88
CA HIS A 292 -9.88 5.59 -16.30
C HIS A 292 -8.36 5.57 -16.04
N GLU A 293 -7.71 6.75 -15.96
CA GLU A 293 -6.29 6.87 -15.62
C GLU A 293 -5.97 6.43 -14.17
N CYS A 294 -6.99 6.34 -13.31
CA CYS A 294 -6.85 5.82 -11.95
C CYS A 294 -6.94 4.28 -11.89
N VAL A 295 -7.32 3.62 -12.99
CA VAL A 295 -7.33 2.16 -13.09
C VAL A 295 -5.95 1.67 -13.52
N MET A 296 -5.43 0.65 -12.85
CA MET A 296 -4.06 0.20 -13.07
C MET A 296 -3.83 -0.26 -14.52
N THR A 297 -2.72 0.19 -15.11
CA THR A 297 -2.14 -0.42 -16.32
C THR A 297 -0.77 -1.00 -16.00
N PHE A 298 -0.55 -2.30 -16.25
CA PHE A 298 0.80 -2.85 -16.20
C PHE A 298 1.60 -2.35 -17.40
N ILE A 299 2.45 -1.35 -17.18
CA ILE A 299 3.49 -0.93 -18.13
C ILE A 299 4.54 -2.05 -18.22
#